data_AF-A0A1G9CS11-F1
#
_entry.id   AF-A0A1G9CS11-F1
#
_cell.length_a   1.000
_cell.length_b   1.000
_cell.length_c   1.000
_cell.angle_alpha   90.00
_cell.angle_beta   90.00
_cell.angle_gamma   90.00
#
_symmetry.space_group_name_H-M   'P 1'
#
loop_
_entity.id
_entity.type
_entity.pdbx_description
1 polymer ?
#
loop_
_entity_poly.entity_id
_entity_poly.type
_entity_poly.pdbx_seq_one_letter_code
_entity_poly.pdbx_strand_id
1 'polypeptide(L)'
;MILPPPPQRERNLWLIGGAVVASLAVAMTATLLVLAELRGTGGGADLADAGCHDFDLAAYERLFGTGPDDGGPGSGGDLACDWSHDGAIGGGVVVDSWTDADAAEAYWSEERSWWAANADGGATEVAGFGDAAFHFVQGAADEPQKRQLMVLDGGATVSVFCWIDPSAQSTADADAYLEDLAAQAAALIG
;
A
#
# COMPACT_ATOMS: atom_id res chain seq x y z
N MET A 1 -11.10 -8.64 58.08
CA MET A 1 -12.16 -8.78 57.05
C MET A 1 -11.64 -8.13 55.79
N ILE A 2 -11.36 -8.91 54.75
CA ILE A 2 -10.83 -8.43 53.47
C ILE A 2 -12.02 -8.41 52.50
N LEU A 3 -12.36 -7.23 51.98
CA LEU A 3 -13.42 -7.09 50.97
C LEU A 3 -12.86 -7.50 49.60
N PRO A 4 -13.64 -8.21 48.76
CA PRO A 4 -13.23 -8.57 47.41
C PRO A 4 -13.13 -7.32 46.51
N PRO A 5 -12.23 -7.32 45.52
CA PRO A 5 -12.09 -6.21 44.59
C PRO A 5 -13.34 -6.06 43.70
N PRO A 6 -13.67 -4.83 43.25
CA PRO A 6 -14.82 -4.59 42.41
C PRO A 6 -14.66 -5.28 41.04
N PRO A 7 -15.78 -5.73 40.42
CA PRO A 7 -15.74 -6.39 39.12
C PRO A 7 -15.22 -5.42 38.05
N GLN A 8 -14.21 -5.86 37.29
CA GLN A 8 -13.73 -5.15 36.12
C GLN A 8 -14.86 -5.05 35.09
N ARG A 9 -15.13 -3.83 34.65
CA ARG A 9 -16.09 -3.53 33.59
C ARG A 9 -15.48 -3.96 32.26
N GLU A 10 -15.80 -5.16 31.81
CA GLU A 10 -15.48 -5.64 30.45
C GLU A 10 -16.13 -4.68 29.44
N ARG A 11 -15.34 -3.74 28.91
CA ARG A 11 -15.73 -2.96 27.74
C ARG A 11 -15.62 -3.91 26.55
N ASN A 12 -16.75 -4.26 25.97
CA ASN A 12 -16.87 -5.06 24.75
C ASN A 12 -16.12 -4.39 23.58
N LEU A 13 -14.80 -4.60 23.51
CA LEU A 13 -13.89 -4.12 22.45
C LEU A 13 -14.34 -4.60 21.05
N TRP A 14 -15.01 -5.76 20.99
CA TRP A 14 -15.58 -6.32 19.77
C TRP A 14 -16.66 -5.46 19.10
N LEU A 15 -17.44 -4.70 19.86
CA LEU A 15 -18.49 -3.82 19.31
C LEU A 15 -17.94 -2.51 18.75
N ILE A 16 -16.77 -2.07 19.21
CA ILE A 16 -16.13 -0.84 18.74
C ILE A 16 -15.34 -1.12 17.44
N GLY A 17 -14.66 -2.28 17.35
CA GLY A 17 -13.93 -2.66 16.13
C GLY A 17 -14.82 -2.81 14.89
N GLY A 18 -16.01 -3.41 15.02
CA GLY A 18 -16.91 -3.63 13.89
C GLY A 18 -17.52 -2.35 13.30
N ALA A 19 -17.79 -1.33 14.13
CA ALA A 19 -18.35 -0.07 13.67
C ALA A 19 -17.34 0.76 12.86
N VAL A 20 -16.05 0.74 13.24
CA VAL A 20 -14.96 1.43 12.54
C VAL A 20 -14.75 0.82 11.15
N VAL A 21 -14.71 -0.51 11.05
CA VAL A 21 -14.54 -1.24 9.79
C VAL A 21 -15.70 -0.95 8.83
N ALA A 22 -16.94 -0.92 9.32
CA ALA A 22 -18.11 -0.63 8.50
C ALA A 22 -18.13 0.81 7.96
N SER A 23 -17.74 1.80 8.77
CA SER A 23 -17.64 3.18 8.29
C SER A 23 -16.50 3.39 7.30
N LEU A 24 -15.37 2.69 7.48
CA LEU A 24 -14.25 2.71 6.53
C LEU A 24 -14.68 2.16 5.17
N ALA A 25 -15.39 1.04 5.17
CA ALA A 25 -15.88 0.41 3.94
C ALA A 25 -16.83 1.32 3.15
N VAL A 26 -17.74 2.04 3.82
CA VAL A 26 -18.68 2.96 3.17
C VAL A 26 -17.97 4.21 2.63
N ALA A 27 -17.02 4.78 3.37
CA ALA A 27 -16.22 5.90 2.90
C ALA A 27 -15.38 5.51 1.67
N MET A 28 -14.66 4.39 1.73
CA MET A 28 -13.89 3.87 0.59
C MET A 28 -14.79 3.61 -0.63
N THR A 29 -16.00 3.06 -0.45
CA THR A 29 -16.89 2.77 -1.59
C THR A 29 -17.35 4.05 -2.30
N ALA A 30 -17.60 5.13 -1.56
CA ALA A 30 -17.97 6.41 -2.14
C ALA A 30 -16.79 7.08 -2.88
N THR A 31 -15.59 7.00 -2.32
CA THR A 31 -14.37 7.46 -2.98
C THR A 31 -14.10 6.65 -4.25
N LEU A 32 -14.19 5.32 -4.18
CA LEU A 32 -14.00 4.41 -5.33
C LEU A 32 -14.95 4.72 -6.51
N LEU A 33 -16.19 5.14 -6.24
CA LEU A 33 -17.17 5.51 -7.27
C LEU A 33 -16.80 6.81 -7.99
N VAL A 34 -16.28 7.80 -7.27
CA VAL A 34 -15.81 9.06 -7.88
C VAL A 34 -14.48 8.84 -8.62
N LEU A 35 -13.61 7.99 -8.07
CA LEU A 35 -12.35 7.60 -8.69
C LEU A 35 -12.55 6.83 -10.01
N ALA A 36 -13.59 6.00 -10.10
CA ALA A 36 -13.93 5.30 -11.34
C ALA A 36 -14.33 6.26 -12.48
N GLU A 37 -14.87 7.44 -12.19
CA GLU A 37 -15.18 8.46 -13.19
C GLU A 37 -13.93 9.28 -13.60
N LEU A 38 -12.93 9.38 -12.73
CA LEU A 38 -11.69 10.14 -12.94
C LEU A 38 -10.54 9.32 -13.56
N ARG A 39 -10.63 7.98 -13.61
CA ARG A 39 -9.68 7.10 -14.34
C ARG A 39 -9.95 7.03 -15.85
N GLY A 40 -10.64 8.02 -16.42
CA GLY A 40 -11.16 7.95 -17.78
C GLY A 40 -10.10 8.21 -18.87
N THR A 41 -9.65 7.16 -19.57
CA THR A 41 -9.11 7.05 -20.97
C THR A 41 -8.16 8.14 -21.54
N GLY A 42 -7.73 9.12 -20.76
CA GLY A 42 -7.12 10.35 -21.25
C GLY A 42 -5.74 10.57 -20.66
N GLY A 43 -4.71 10.06 -21.33
CA GLY A 43 -3.37 10.66 -21.30
C GLY A 43 -2.46 10.36 -20.11
N GLY A 44 -2.83 9.49 -19.16
CA GLY A 44 -1.93 9.00 -18.12
C GLY A 44 -1.22 7.72 -18.56
N ALA A 45 0.10 7.63 -18.35
CA ALA A 45 1.02 6.50 -18.52
C ALA A 45 0.65 5.41 -19.58
N ASP A 46 1.44 5.27 -20.65
CA ASP A 46 1.25 4.20 -21.64
C ASP A 46 1.69 2.83 -21.09
N LEU A 47 0.82 2.23 -20.27
CA LEU A 47 1.03 0.94 -19.63
C LEU A 47 0.49 -0.24 -20.48
N ALA A 48 0.14 0.00 -21.75
CA ALA A 48 -0.59 -0.97 -22.58
C ALA A 48 0.13 -2.32 -22.74
N ASP A 49 1.46 -2.31 -22.69
CA ASP A 49 2.30 -3.50 -22.80
C ASP A 49 2.96 -3.91 -21.47
N ALA A 50 2.77 -3.14 -20.39
CA ALA A 50 3.38 -3.43 -19.10
C ALA A 50 2.65 -4.56 -18.37
N GLY A 51 3.41 -5.44 -17.71
CA GLY A 51 2.88 -6.54 -16.94
C GLY A 51 3.77 -6.98 -15.79
N CYS A 52 3.26 -7.90 -14.97
CA CYS A 52 3.96 -8.35 -13.76
C CYS A 52 5.28 -9.08 -14.01
N HIS A 53 5.53 -9.47 -15.26
CA HIS A 53 6.77 -10.10 -15.69
C HIS A 53 7.89 -9.10 -15.98
N ASP A 54 7.59 -7.80 -16.01
CA ASP A 54 8.57 -6.73 -16.23
C ASP A 54 9.33 -6.37 -14.95
N PHE A 55 8.87 -6.83 -13.79
CA PHE A 55 9.51 -6.58 -12.50
C PHE A 55 10.57 -7.64 -12.17
N ASP A 56 11.77 -7.20 -11.79
CA ASP A 56 12.80 -8.04 -11.18
C ASP A 56 12.47 -8.32 -9.72
N LEU A 57 12.27 -9.61 -9.42
CA LEU A 57 11.88 -10.09 -8.09
C LEU A 57 13.07 -10.61 -7.28
N ALA A 58 14.31 -10.33 -7.68
CA ALA A 58 15.48 -10.69 -6.89
C ALA A 58 15.46 -10.05 -5.48
N ALA A 59 14.88 -8.85 -5.33
CA ALA A 59 14.71 -8.20 -4.03
C ALA A 59 13.64 -8.90 -3.17
N TYR A 60 12.59 -9.45 -3.78
CA TYR A 60 11.58 -10.25 -3.10
C TYR A 60 12.21 -11.49 -2.47
N GLU A 61 13.01 -12.24 -3.24
CA GLU A 61 13.67 -13.45 -2.74
C GLU A 61 14.65 -13.17 -1.60
N ARG A 62 15.34 -12.01 -1.64
CA ARG A 62 16.20 -11.59 -0.51
C ARG A 62 15.39 -11.32 0.75
N LEU A 63 14.21 -10.70 0.63
CA LEU A 63 13.37 -10.33 1.77
C LEU A 63 12.66 -11.55 2.38
N PHE A 64 12.05 -12.39 1.54
CA PHE A 64 11.24 -13.53 1.96
C PHE A 64 12.01 -14.86 2.02
N GLY A 65 13.27 -14.86 1.59
CA GLY A 65 14.13 -16.05 1.54
C GLY A 65 13.79 -17.04 0.42
N THR A 66 12.73 -16.78 -0.33
CA THR A 66 12.24 -17.57 -1.46
C THR A 66 11.61 -16.65 -2.49
N GLY A 67 11.67 -17.03 -3.77
CA GLY A 67 10.86 -16.38 -4.81
C GLY A 67 9.35 -16.59 -4.55
N PRO A 68 8.47 -15.77 -5.14
CA PRO A 68 7.04 -15.95 -4.95
C PRO A 68 6.54 -17.27 -5.54
N ASP A 69 5.60 -17.90 -4.85
CA ASP A 69 4.92 -19.13 -5.29
C ASP A 69 3.97 -18.87 -6.46
N ASP A 70 3.38 -17.67 -6.46
CA ASP A 70 2.50 -17.19 -7.51
C ASP A 70 2.69 -15.68 -7.68
N GLY A 71 2.49 -15.21 -8.90
CA GLY A 71 2.64 -13.83 -9.31
C GLY A 71 1.72 -13.55 -10.48
N GLY A 72 0.82 -12.60 -10.32
CA GLY A 72 -0.23 -12.39 -11.30
C GLY A 72 -0.90 -11.03 -11.21
N PRO A 73 -1.85 -10.76 -12.12
CA PRO A 73 -2.59 -9.52 -12.10
C PRO A 73 -3.32 -9.36 -10.75
N GLY A 74 -2.96 -8.30 -10.03
CA GLY A 74 -3.64 -7.88 -8.81
C GLY A 74 -4.98 -7.21 -9.11
N SER A 75 -5.68 -6.81 -8.05
CA SER A 75 -6.93 -6.04 -8.18
C SER A 75 -6.69 -4.55 -7.99
N GLY A 76 -7.06 -3.74 -9.00
CA GLY A 76 -6.90 -2.28 -8.98
C GLY A 76 -5.93 -1.80 -10.04
N GLY A 77 -5.82 -0.48 -10.23
CA GLY A 77 -4.87 0.09 -11.20
C GLY A 77 -5.13 -0.22 -12.66
N ASP A 78 -4.33 0.44 -13.50
CA ASP A 78 -4.12 0.09 -14.89
C ASP A 78 -3.06 -1.01 -15.02
N LEU A 79 -2.13 -1.07 -14.06
CA LEU A 79 -1.24 -2.19 -13.81
C LEU A 79 -1.29 -2.54 -12.32
N ALA A 80 -1.68 -3.77 -11.99
CA ALA A 80 -1.55 -4.28 -10.63
C ALA A 80 -0.92 -5.66 -10.65
N CYS A 81 0.02 -5.88 -9.73
CA CYS A 81 0.76 -7.12 -9.60
C CYS A 81 0.89 -7.47 -8.13
N ASP A 82 0.41 -8.66 -7.78
CA ASP A 82 0.53 -9.21 -6.44
C ASP A 82 1.40 -10.47 -6.49
N TRP A 83 2.38 -10.55 -5.60
CA TRP A 83 3.28 -11.68 -5.45
C TRP A 83 3.11 -12.33 -4.08
N SER A 84 2.78 -13.61 -4.09
CA SER A 84 2.45 -14.37 -2.88
C SER A 84 3.54 -15.35 -2.51
N HIS A 85 3.74 -15.58 -1.21
CA HIS A 85 4.49 -16.71 -0.68
C HIS A 85 3.66 -17.37 0.44
N ASP A 86 3.72 -18.70 0.52
CA ASP A 86 2.95 -19.51 1.48
C ASP A 86 1.43 -19.24 1.45
N GLY A 87 0.91 -18.87 0.27
CA GLY A 87 -0.52 -18.61 0.05
C GLY A 87 -1.04 -17.26 0.56
N ALA A 88 -0.15 -16.34 0.95
CA ALA A 88 -0.50 -14.96 1.30
C ALA A 88 0.28 -13.96 0.43
N ILE A 89 -0.32 -12.79 0.17
CA ILE A 89 0.35 -11.72 -0.57
C ILE A 89 1.53 -11.20 0.25
N GLY A 90 2.75 -11.41 -0.24
CA GLY A 90 3.98 -10.92 0.37
C GLY A 90 4.29 -9.49 -0.06
N GLY A 91 4.01 -9.13 -1.31
CA GLY A 91 4.16 -7.76 -1.80
C GLY A 91 3.55 -7.55 -3.17
N GLY A 92 3.56 -6.32 -3.63
CA GLY A 92 2.92 -5.95 -4.88
C GLY A 92 3.19 -4.52 -5.31
N VAL A 93 2.72 -4.21 -6.51
CA VAL A 93 2.74 -2.89 -7.13
C VAL A 93 1.40 -2.62 -7.77
N VAL A 94 0.91 -1.40 -7.61
CA VAL A 94 -0.27 -0.87 -8.30
C VAL A 94 0.12 0.45 -8.94
N VAL A 95 -0.15 0.60 -10.23
CA VAL A 95 0.00 1.84 -10.96
C VAL A 95 -1.38 2.26 -11.45
N ASP A 96 -1.81 3.45 -11.03
CA ASP A 96 -3.02 4.09 -11.51
C ASP A 96 -2.64 5.27 -12.40
N SER A 97 -3.19 5.29 -13.61
CA SER A 97 -3.16 6.44 -14.50
C SER A 97 -4.40 7.30 -14.28
N TRP A 98 -4.19 8.62 -14.34
CA TRP A 98 -5.21 9.62 -14.10
C TRP A 98 -5.45 10.44 -15.36
N THR A 99 -6.60 11.11 -15.43
CA THR A 99 -6.94 12.00 -16.55
C THR A 99 -5.96 13.16 -16.71
N ASP A 100 -5.37 13.61 -15.61
CA ASP A 100 -4.37 14.68 -15.56
C ASP A 100 -3.59 14.63 -14.24
N ALA A 101 -2.52 15.42 -14.16
CA ALA A 101 -1.66 15.51 -12.99
C ALA A 101 -2.36 16.09 -11.75
N ASP A 102 -3.33 16.99 -11.93
CA ASP A 102 -4.06 17.59 -10.80
C ASP A 102 -4.95 16.53 -10.11
N ALA A 103 -5.56 15.64 -10.88
CA ALA A 103 -6.34 14.51 -10.35
C ALA A 103 -5.45 13.49 -9.62
N ALA A 104 -4.28 13.18 -10.18
CA ALA A 104 -3.28 12.32 -9.54
C ALA A 104 -2.79 12.92 -8.21
N GLU A 105 -2.45 14.22 -8.20
CA GLU A 105 -2.00 14.94 -7.00
C GLU A 105 -3.10 14.98 -5.94
N ALA A 106 -4.35 15.24 -6.33
CA ALA A 106 -5.48 15.26 -5.41
C ALA A 106 -5.67 13.91 -4.70
N TYR A 107 -5.64 12.81 -5.45
CA TYR A 107 -5.73 11.47 -4.90
C TYR A 107 -4.55 11.14 -3.98
N TRP A 108 -3.32 11.39 -4.44
CA TRP A 108 -2.11 11.15 -3.65
C TRP A 108 -2.12 11.94 -2.33
N SER A 109 -2.56 13.20 -2.37
CA SER A 109 -2.66 14.07 -1.20
C SER A 109 -3.72 13.59 -0.20
N GLU A 110 -4.86 13.12 -0.70
CA GLU A 110 -5.92 12.51 0.13
C GLU A 110 -5.41 11.24 0.83
N GLU A 111 -4.77 10.32 0.09
CA GLU A 111 -4.18 9.09 0.63
C GLU A 111 -3.13 9.41 1.69
N ARG A 112 -2.21 10.34 1.39
CA ARG A 112 -1.19 10.78 2.36
C ARG A 112 -1.84 11.32 3.64
N SER A 113 -2.85 12.18 3.51
CA SER A 113 -3.54 12.76 4.66
C SER A 113 -4.23 11.68 5.50
N TRP A 114 -4.87 10.72 4.84
CA TRP A 114 -5.51 9.60 5.49
C TRP A 114 -4.50 8.72 6.23
N TRP A 115 -3.40 8.31 5.59
CA TRP A 115 -2.37 7.49 6.23
C TRP A 115 -1.61 8.23 7.34
N ALA A 116 -1.40 9.54 7.22
CA ALA A 116 -0.85 10.35 8.31
C ALA A 116 -1.70 10.28 9.59
N ALA A 117 -3.01 10.05 9.46
CA ALA A 117 -3.93 9.93 10.60
C ALA A 117 -4.16 8.47 11.06
N ASN A 118 -3.88 7.47 10.23
CA ASN A 118 -4.28 6.07 10.47
C ASN A 118 -3.12 5.06 10.55
N ALA A 119 -1.92 5.40 10.04
CA ALA A 119 -0.74 4.55 10.17
C ALA A 119 -0.12 4.67 11.57
N ASP A 120 0.33 3.56 12.16
CA ASP A 120 0.97 3.55 13.48
C ASP A 120 2.27 4.37 13.52
N GLY A 121 3.00 4.39 12.40
CA GLY A 121 4.20 5.22 12.20
C GLY A 121 3.93 6.58 11.54
N GLY A 122 2.68 6.88 11.17
CA GLY A 122 2.33 8.00 10.30
C GLY A 122 2.84 7.83 8.85
N ALA A 123 2.59 8.86 8.04
CA ALA A 123 3.11 8.97 6.68
C ALA A 123 4.32 9.91 6.65
N THR A 124 5.46 9.44 6.16
CA THR A 124 6.72 10.19 6.08
C THR A 124 7.05 10.49 4.62
N GLU A 125 7.38 11.74 4.31
CA GLU A 125 7.83 12.10 2.95
C GLU A 125 9.15 11.41 2.60
N VAL A 126 9.24 10.93 1.36
CA VAL A 126 10.43 10.32 0.79
C VAL A 126 10.86 11.15 -0.43
N ALA A 127 12.14 11.49 -0.50
CA ALA A 127 12.71 12.21 -1.63
C ALA A 127 13.31 11.22 -2.65
N GLY A 128 13.44 11.65 -3.91
CA GLY A 128 14.12 10.89 -4.96
C GLY A 128 13.23 10.01 -5.83
N PHE A 129 11.91 10.08 -5.66
CA PHE A 129 10.92 9.38 -6.48
C PHE A 129 9.88 10.36 -7.03
N GLY A 130 9.64 10.30 -8.35
CA GLY A 130 8.62 11.10 -9.04
C GLY A 130 8.64 12.59 -8.68
N ASP A 131 7.45 13.19 -8.70
CA ASP A 131 7.20 14.55 -8.25
C ASP A 131 7.06 14.63 -6.72
N ALA A 132 6.48 13.60 -6.10
CA ALA A 132 6.36 13.47 -4.65
C ALA A 132 6.23 12.00 -4.23
N ALA A 133 6.68 11.65 -3.03
CA ALA A 133 6.45 10.33 -2.46
C ALA A 133 6.27 10.35 -0.94
N PHE A 134 5.52 9.39 -0.41
CA PHE A 134 5.45 9.12 1.02
C PHE A 134 5.47 7.63 1.32
N HIS A 135 6.09 7.29 2.44
CA HIS A 135 6.12 5.95 3.00
C HIS A 135 5.27 5.89 4.27
N PHE A 136 4.55 4.80 4.46
CA PHE A 136 3.82 4.55 5.70
C PHE A 136 3.96 3.09 6.15
N VAL A 137 3.76 2.90 7.46
CA VAL A 137 3.78 1.59 8.12
C VAL A 137 2.52 1.42 8.94
N GLN A 138 1.80 0.34 8.69
CA GLN A 138 0.64 -0.11 9.47
C GLN A 138 1.01 -1.40 10.20
N GLY A 139 0.77 -1.46 11.51
CA GLY A 139 1.20 -2.54 12.39
C GLY A 139 2.27 -2.10 13.39
N ALA A 140 2.24 -2.65 14.60
CA ALA A 140 3.23 -2.37 15.64
C ALA A 140 4.60 -2.99 15.33
N ALA A 141 5.64 -2.60 16.08
CA ALA A 141 7.02 -3.04 15.86
C ALA A 141 7.25 -4.56 16.03
N ASP A 142 6.39 -5.21 16.82
CA ASP A 142 6.41 -6.63 17.14
C ASP A 142 5.22 -7.41 16.56
N GLU A 143 4.47 -6.79 15.64
CA GLU A 143 3.34 -7.38 14.94
C GLU A 143 3.60 -7.41 13.43
N PRO A 144 2.89 -8.23 12.64
CA PRO A 144 2.95 -8.15 11.20
C PRO A 144 2.64 -6.73 10.69
N GLN A 145 3.48 -6.25 9.78
CA GLN A 145 3.41 -4.90 9.24
C GLN A 145 3.08 -4.91 7.76
N LYS A 146 2.16 -4.03 7.36
CA LYS A 146 2.10 -3.54 5.99
C LYS A 146 3.02 -2.33 5.88
N ARG A 147 3.93 -2.37 4.91
CA ARG A 147 4.78 -1.23 4.54
C ARG A 147 4.45 -0.87 3.11
N GLN A 148 4.34 0.43 2.82
CA GLN A 148 3.96 0.88 1.48
C GLN A 148 4.58 2.24 1.18
N LEU A 149 5.13 2.34 -0.02
CA LEU A 149 5.65 3.58 -0.62
C LEU A 149 4.69 3.98 -1.74
N MET A 150 4.18 5.20 -1.65
CA MET A 150 3.29 5.77 -2.66
C MET A 150 3.95 6.97 -3.32
N VAL A 151 4.07 6.92 -4.64
CA VAL A 151 4.73 7.91 -5.49
C VAL A 151 3.69 8.58 -6.39
N LEU A 152 3.79 9.89 -6.53
CA LEU A 152 3.13 10.69 -7.55
C LEU A 152 4.17 11.01 -8.62
N ASP A 153 3.85 10.72 -9.88
CA ASP A 153 4.72 11.01 -11.02
C ASP A 153 3.85 11.48 -12.21
N GLY A 154 3.79 12.80 -12.40
CA GLY A 154 2.91 13.43 -13.37
C GLY A 154 1.44 13.03 -13.21
N GLY A 155 0.87 12.44 -14.26
CA GLY A 155 -0.50 11.93 -14.28
C GLY A 155 -0.67 10.51 -13.74
N ALA A 156 0.29 9.97 -12.99
CA ALA A 156 0.25 8.62 -12.45
C ALA A 156 0.50 8.60 -10.94
N THR A 157 -0.10 7.60 -10.27
CA THR A 157 0.27 7.23 -8.90
C THR A 157 0.73 5.79 -8.85
N VAL A 158 1.88 5.57 -8.22
CA VAL A 158 2.46 4.25 -7.98
C VAL A 158 2.33 3.92 -6.50
N SER A 159 1.83 2.74 -6.19
CA SER A 159 1.76 2.19 -4.84
C SER A 159 2.46 0.84 -4.82
N VAL A 160 3.63 0.77 -4.18
CA VAL A 160 4.34 -0.48 -3.93
C VAL A 160 4.24 -0.85 -2.46
N PHE A 161 3.99 -2.12 -2.17
CA PHE A 161 3.77 -2.57 -0.79
C PHE A 161 4.38 -3.95 -0.52
N CYS A 162 4.57 -4.22 0.77
CA CYS A 162 4.88 -5.54 1.29
C CYS A 162 4.25 -5.78 2.64
N TRP A 163 3.99 -7.05 2.95
CA TRP A 163 3.66 -7.53 4.28
C TRP A 163 4.85 -8.27 4.86
N ILE A 164 5.29 -7.89 6.05
CA ILE A 164 6.40 -8.54 6.75
C ILE A 164 6.01 -8.88 8.18
N ASP A 165 6.65 -9.89 8.74
CA ASP A 165 6.76 -10.11 10.18
C ASP A 165 8.14 -9.56 10.62
N PRO A 166 8.20 -8.45 11.38
CA PRO A 166 9.48 -7.87 11.82
C PRO A 166 10.33 -8.80 12.69
N SER A 167 9.78 -9.89 13.22
CA SER A 167 10.53 -10.92 13.94
C SER A 167 11.27 -11.90 13.02
N ALA A 168 10.84 -11.99 11.76
CA ALA A 168 11.40 -12.89 10.74
C ALA A 168 12.13 -12.12 9.63
N GLN A 169 11.62 -10.97 9.20
CA GLN A 169 12.17 -10.14 8.13
C GLN A 169 12.70 -8.80 8.65
N SER A 170 13.73 -8.30 7.99
CA SER A 170 14.35 -7.00 8.25
C SER A 170 13.48 -5.86 7.71
N THR A 171 13.12 -4.90 8.56
CA THR A 171 12.36 -3.69 8.15
C THR A 171 13.14 -2.82 7.17
N ALA A 172 14.47 -2.77 7.31
CA ALA A 172 15.33 -2.00 6.41
C ALA A 172 15.41 -2.64 5.01
N ASP A 173 15.48 -3.98 4.94
CA ASP A 173 15.47 -4.68 3.66
C ASP A 173 14.09 -4.61 2.99
N ALA A 174 13.01 -4.56 3.80
CA ALA A 174 11.67 -4.29 3.29
C ALA A 174 11.55 -2.89 2.68
N ASP A 175 12.06 -1.86 3.34
CA ASP A 175 12.06 -0.49 2.80
C ASP A 175 12.88 -0.41 1.49
N ALA A 176 14.06 -1.04 1.45
CA ALA A 176 14.87 -1.12 0.25
C ALA A 176 14.18 -1.88 -0.89
N TYR A 177 13.41 -2.92 -0.58
CA TYR A 177 12.57 -3.63 -1.55
C TYR A 177 11.47 -2.74 -2.14
N LEU A 178 10.82 -1.91 -1.32
CA LEU A 178 9.82 -0.94 -1.80
C LEU A 178 10.47 0.11 -2.70
N GLU A 179 11.61 0.67 -2.30
CA GLU A 179 12.35 1.64 -3.11
C GLU A 179 12.76 1.07 -4.47
N ASP A 180 13.22 -0.18 -4.51
CA ASP A 180 13.57 -0.90 -5.73
C ASP A 180 12.35 -1.08 -6.66
N LEU A 181 11.23 -1.57 -6.14
CA LEU A 181 10.00 -1.71 -6.92
C LEU A 181 9.46 -0.37 -7.43
N ALA A 182 9.51 0.68 -6.62
CA ALA A 182 9.06 2.01 -7.02
C ALA A 182 9.91 2.56 -8.18
N ALA A 183 11.24 2.34 -8.13
CA ALA A 183 12.12 2.73 -9.22
C ALA A 183 11.84 1.94 -10.52
N GLN A 184 11.56 0.63 -10.40
CA GLN A 184 11.17 -0.20 -11.55
C GLN A 184 9.83 0.27 -12.14
N ALA A 185 8.82 0.55 -11.31
CA ALA A 185 7.52 1.05 -11.76
C ALA A 185 7.62 2.42 -12.43
N ALA A 186 8.41 3.34 -11.88
CA ALA A 186 8.64 4.66 -12.49
C ALA A 186 9.28 4.53 -13.89
N ALA A 187 10.19 3.57 -14.09
CA ALA A 187 10.79 3.29 -15.39
C ALA A 187 9.80 2.78 -16.44
N LEU A 188 8.66 2.21 -16.01
CA LEU A 188 7.57 1.77 -16.90
C LEU A 188 6.61 2.90 -17.27
N ILE A 189 6.55 3.99 -16.48
CA ILE A 189 5.61 5.10 -16.69
C ILE A 189 6.11 6.10 -17.74
N GLY A 190 7.43 6.27 -17.85
CA GLY A 190 8.14 6.82 -19.03
C GLY A 190 7.73 8.21 -19.52
#